data_AF-A0A0N5C7S1-F1
#
_entry.id   AF-A0A0N5C7S1-F1
#
_cell.length_a   1.000
_cell.length_b   1.000
_cell.length_c   1.000
_cell.angle_alpha   90.00
_cell.angle_beta   90.00
_cell.angle_gamma   90.00
#
_symmetry.space_group_name_H-M   'P 1'
#
loop_
_entity.id
_entity.type
_entity.pdbx_description
1 polymer ?
#
loop_
_entity_poly.entity_id
_entity_poly.type
_entity_poly.pdbx_seq_one_letter_code
_entity_poly.pdbx_strand_id
1 'polypeptide(L)'
;MKLSGVSNLRRILNSPFDPYHTIPKADKWKSREKLARFTAWQYGSERNAVKGAYRKLNKVFHYITTCHFKNSLSKSHILLDNVVLSQLAIYEPRSFQSITALAKKVNLLQDKKTLVVGDELDDVEIFSNFIRTPYPLGRVYPKGPYENHKFKPRKITEEEF
;
A
#
# COMPACT_ATOMS: atom_id res chain seq x y z
N MET A 1 33.72 10.63 -4.22
CA MET A 1 33.02 9.35 -3.95
C MET A 1 34.02 8.41 -3.27
N LYS A 2 34.00 8.30 -1.94
CA LYS A 2 34.94 7.43 -1.20
C LYS A 2 34.34 6.04 -1.06
N LEU A 3 34.93 5.06 -1.76
CA LEU A 3 34.68 3.63 -1.59
C LEU A 3 35.45 3.17 -0.35
N SER A 4 34.75 2.90 0.74
CA SER A 4 35.32 2.18 1.89
C SER A 4 35.18 0.68 1.64
N GLY A 5 36.30 -0.05 1.66
CA GLY A 5 36.37 -1.46 1.32
C GLY A 5 35.75 -2.43 2.33
N VAL A 6 35.63 -3.67 1.86
CA VAL A 6 35.37 -4.96 2.54
C VAL A 6 34.07 -5.11 3.33
N SER A 7 32.98 -4.50 2.83
CA SER A 7 31.68 -5.15 2.99
C SER A 7 31.01 -5.12 1.63
N ASN A 8 30.82 -6.28 1.01
CA ASN A 8 30.03 -6.45 -0.21
C ASN A 8 28.53 -6.15 0.01
N LEU A 9 28.21 -5.35 1.03
CA LEU A 9 26.90 -4.79 1.26
C LEU A 9 26.77 -3.56 0.37
N ARG A 10 25.82 -3.62 -0.56
CA ARG A 10 25.38 -2.42 -1.30
C ARG A 10 24.95 -1.39 -0.27
N ARG A 11 25.81 -0.41 0.00
CA ARG A 11 25.50 0.70 0.88
C ARG A 11 24.32 1.42 0.24
N ILE A 12 23.13 1.31 0.85
CA ILE A 12 22.01 2.17 0.49
C ILE A 12 22.43 3.56 0.97
N LEU A 13 22.92 4.39 0.04
CA LEU A 13 23.63 5.65 0.28
C LEU A 13 22.87 6.70 1.13
N ASN A 14 21.63 6.42 1.56
CA ASN A 14 20.78 7.32 2.32
C ASN A 14 19.97 6.62 3.43
N SER A 15 20.42 5.44 3.90
CA SER A 15 19.84 4.81 5.09
C SER A 15 20.11 5.69 6.32
N PRO A 16 19.10 6.15 7.08
CA PRO A 16 19.30 6.85 8.36
C PRO A 16 19.83 5.92 9.46
N PHE A 17 19.97 4.64 9.16
CA PHE A 17 20.51 3.64 10.05
C PHE A 17 22.01 3.50 9.85
N ASP A 18 22.77 3.77 10.92
CA ASP A 18 24.20 3.48 11.03
C ASP A 18 24.37 2.09 11.69
N PRO A 19 24.84 1.09 10.93
CA PRO A 19 25.02 -0.28 11.43
C PRO A 19 26.08 -0.40 12.53
N TYR A 20 26.96 0.60 12.70
CA TYR A 20 28.04 0.55 13.68
C TYR A 20 27.71 1.27 14.99
N HIS A 21 26.65 2.09 15.03
CA HIS A 21 26.33 2.91 16.20
C HIS A 21 24.94 2.63 16.78
N THR A 22 24.07 1.94 16.03
CA THR A 22 22.73 1.60 16.50
C THR A 22 22.39 0.15 16.14
N ILE A 23 21.92 -0.63 17.12
CA ILE A 23 21.29 -1.93 16.84
C ILE A 23 19.79 -1.67 16.69
N PRO A 24 19.20 -1.89 15.51
CA PRO A 24 17.84 -1.50 15.28
C PRO A 24 16.94 -2.61 15.82
N LYS A 25 15.87 -2.22 16.53
CA LYS A 25 14.85 -3.19 16.94
C LYS A 25 14.20 -3.76 15.67
N ALA A 26 14.33 -5.07 15.44
CA ALA A 26 13.93 -5.75 14.21
C ALA A 26 12.50 -5.38 13.76
N ASP A 27 11.56 -5.31 14.70
CA ASP A 27 10.16 -4.97 14.45
C ASP A 27 9.94 -3.55 13.92
N LYS A 28 10.73 -2.58 14.40
CA LYS A 28 10.57 -1.16 14.06
C LYS A 28 11.42 -0.75 12.87
N TRP A 29 12.52 -1.46 12.64
CA TRP A 29 13.49 -1.15 11.60
C TRP A 29 12.87 -1.21 10.20
N LYS A 30 12.25 -2.34 9.85
CA LYS A 30 11.68 -2.57 8.51
C LYS A 30 10.60 -1.55 8.16
N SER A 31 9.81 -1.13 9.14
CA SER A 31 8.77 -0.10 8.97
C SER A 31 9.38 1.29 8.72
N ARG A 32 10.41 1.65 9.49
CA ARG A 32 11.13 2.94 9.34
C ARG A 32 11.92 3.01 8.05
N GLU A 33 12.51 1.90 7.62
CA GLU A 33 13.27 1.84 6.37
C GLU A 33 12.35 2.02 5.15
N LYS A 34 11.17 1.39 5.13
CA LYS A 34 10.15 1.63 4.10
C LYS A 34 9.74 3.11 4.03
N LEU A 35 9.50 3.73 5.18
CA LEU A 35 9.15 5.14 5.28
C LEU A 35 10.28 6.04 4.74
N ALA A 36 11.53 5.76 5.13
CA ALA A 36 12.69 6.53 4.70
C ALA A 36 12.95 6.38 3.20
N ARG A 37 12.74 5.20 2.62
CA ARG A 37 12.85 4.99 1.16
C ARG A 37 11.81 5.81 0.39
N PHE A 38 10.57 5.80 0.87
CA PHE A 38 9.48 6.60 0.30
C PHE A 38 9.80 8.09 0.33
N THR A 39 10.29 8.62 1.46
CA THR A 39 10.54 10.06 1.58
C THR A 39 11.85 10.52 0.98
N ALA A 40 12.89 9.70 0.97
CA ALA A 40 14.14 10.02 0.29
C ALA A 40 13.96 10.20 -1.22
N TRP A 41 12.97 9.52 -1.81
CA TRP A 41 12.66 9.61 -3.22
C TRP A 41 11.89 10.89 -3.60
N GLN A 42 10.93 11.32 -2.77
CA GLN A 42 10.04 12.44 -3.10
C GLN A 42 10.35 13.76 -2.36
N TYR A 43 10.95 13.69 -1.17
CA TYR A 43 11.14 14.84 -0.27
C TYR A 43 12.53 14.80 0.39
N GLY A 44 13.56 15.18 -0.38
CA GLY A 44 14.96 15.12 0.05
C GLY A 44 15.28 15.87 1.35
N SER A 45 14.53 16.90 1.71
CA SER A 45 14.70 17.66 2.96
C SER A 45 14.22 16.92 4.21
N GLU A 46 13.24 16.03 4.09
CA GLU A 46 12.63 15.31 5.22
C GLU A 46 13.12 13.87 5.36
N ARG A 47 14.13 13.47 4.58
CA ARG A 47 14.72 12.11 4.56
C ARG A 47 15.26 11.65 5.92
N ASN A 48 15.71 12.60 6.75
CA ASN A 48 16.33 12.33 8.05
C ASN A 48 15.33 12.40 9.23
N ALA A 49 14.11 12.87 8.99
CA ALA A 49 13.15 13.17 10.05
C ALA A 49 11.92 12.22 9.98
N VAL A 50 11.85 11.24 10.88
CA VAL A 50 10.76 10.26 10.92
C VAL A 50 9.38 10.92 11.04
N LYS A 51 9.23 11.95 11.90
CA LYS A 51 7.96 12.68 12.07
C LYS A 51 7.56 13.46 10.80
N GLY A 52 8.52 14.11 10.14
CA GLY A 52 8.27 14.81 8.87
C GLY A 52 7.83 13.83 7.79
N ALA A 53 8.55 12.72 7.70
CA ALA A 53 8.26 11.66 6.75
C ALA A 53 6.83 11.09 6.89
N TYR A 54 6.36 10.87 8.12
CA TYR A 54 4.97 10.49 8.36
C TYR A 54 3.95 11.55 7.92
N ARG A 55 4.24 12.85 8.10
CA ARG A 55 3.37 13.93 7.63
C ARG A 55 3.27 13.96 6.11
N LYS A 56 4.37 13.70 5.39
CA LYS A 56 4.40 13.65 3.92
C LYS A 56 3.70 12.41 3.38
N LEU A 57 3.94 11.25 4.00
CA LEU A 57 3.18 10.05 3.70
C LEU A 57 1.67 10.30 3.87
N ASN A 58 1.27 10.92 4.98
CA ASN A 58 -0.13 11.30 5.21
C ASN A 58 -0.66 12.32 4.20
N LYS A 59 0.17 13.24 3.69
CA LYS A 59 -0.23 14.17 2.61
C LYS A 59 -0.53 13.44 1.31
N VAL A 60 0.29 12.47 0.89
CA VAL A 60 0.02 11.66 -0.31
C VAL A 60 -1.27 10.85 -0.15
N PHE A 61 -1.53 10.34 1.06
CA PHE A 61 -2.78 9.67 1.40
C PHE A 61 -3.97 10.61 1.71
N HIS A 62 -3.80 11.94 1.73
CA HIS A 62 -4.89 12.89 1.99
C HIS A 62 -5.74 13.20 0.76
N TYR A 63 -5.24 12.93 -0.45
CA TYR A 63 -5.96 13.28 -1.68
C TYR A 63 -7.08 12.29 -2.03
N ILE A 64 -7.01 11.06 -1.54
CA ILE A 64 -8.13 10.10 -1.46
C ILE A 64 -8.02 9.35 -0.13
N THR A 65 -9.06 9.40 0.70
CA THR A 65 -9.15 8.54 1.89
C THR A 65 -8.94 7.08 1.50
N THR A 66 -8.06 6.35 2.18
CA THR A 66 -7.73 4.95 1.86
C THR A 66 -8.94 4.04 1.68
N CYS A 67 -10.05 4.31 2.39
CA CYS A 67 -11.34 3.65 2.20
C CYS A 67 -11.93 3.88 0.80
N HIS A 68 -12.00 5.13 0.33
CA HIS A 68 -12.51 5.47 -1.00
C HIS A 68 -11.60 4.96 -2.11
N PHE A 69 -10.28 4.94 -1.88
CA PHE A 69 -9.32 4.38 -2.82
C PHE A 69 -9.50 2.86 -3.00
N LYS A 70 -9.64 2.11 -1.90
CA LYS A 70 -9.91 0.68 -2.00
C LYS A 70 -11.27 0.38 -2.62
N ASN A 71 -12.28 1.15 -2.25
CA ASN A 71 -13.62 0.97 -2.81
C ASN A 71 -13.67 1.25 -4.31
N SER A 72 -12.92 2.22 -4.83
CA SER A 72 -12.84 2.45 -6.27
C SER A 72 -12.11 1.31 -6.96
N LEU A 73 -10.97 0.84 -6.43
CA LEU A 73 -10.25 -0.31 -6.99
C LEU A 73 -11.09 -1.59 -7.00
N SER A 74 -11.80 -1.89 -5.91
CA SER A 74 -12.69 -3.06 -5.85
C SER A 74 -13.82 -3.00 -6.89
N LYS A 75 -14.38 -1.81 -7.12
CA LYS A 75 -15.42 -1.61 -8.15
C LYS A 75 -14.87 -1.69 -9.57
N SER A 76 -13.60 -1.33 -9.75
CA SER A 76 -12.85 -1.47 -11.00
C SER A 76 -12.28 -2.88 -11.20
N HIS A 77 -12.59 -3.83 -10.31
CA HIS A 77 -12.06 -5.20 -10.33
C HIS A 77 -10.53 -5.28 -10.26
N ILE A 78 -9.89 -4.28 -9.64
CA ILE A 78 -8.45 -4.26 -9.38
C ILE A 78 -8.23 -4.78 -7.96
N LEU A 79 -7.79 -6.03 -7.86
CA LEU A 79 -7.51 -6.72 -6.59
C LEU A 79 -6.01 -6.63 -6.28
N LEU A 80 -5.61 -5.53 -5.62
CA LEU A 80 -4.24 -5.35 -5.16
C LEU A 80 -4.18 -5.35 -3.64
N ASP A 81 -3.30 -6.19 -3.10
CA ASP A 81 -3.02 -6.23 -1.67
C ASP A 81 -2.36 -4.95 -1.18
N ASN A 82 -2.55 -4.62 0.10
CA ASN A 82 -1.88 -3.49 0.73
C ASN A 82 -0.35 -3.56 0.61
N VAL A 83 0.20 -4.78 0.63
CA VAL A 83 1.65 -5.01 0.50
C VAL A 83 2.11 -4.62 -0.90
N VAL A 84 1.39 -5.06 -1.94
CA VAL A 84 1.70 -4.77 -3.34
C VAL A 84 1.49 -3.29 -3.64
N LEU A 85 0.40 -2.69 -3.18
CA LEU A 85 0.18 -1.24 -3.27
C LEU A 85 1.31 -0.44 -2.61
N SER A 86 1.78 -0.87 -1.43
CA SER A 86 2.92 -0.22 -0.76
C SER A 86 4.21 -0.38 -1.56
N GLN A 87 4.42 -1.55 -2.19
CA GLN A 87 5.60 -1.79 -3.02
C GLN A 87 5.55 -0.94 -4.29
N LEU A 88 4.39 -0.85 -4.96
CA LEU A 88 4.20 0.02 -6.12
C LEU A 88 4.47 1.48 -5.76
N ALA A 89 3.97 1.97 -4.63
CA ALA A 89 4.22 3.32 -4.18
C ALA A 89 5.71 3.62 -3.92
N ILE A 90 6.52 2.61 -3.61
CA ILE A 90 7.95 2.75 -3.33
C ILE A 90 8.81 2.57 -4.59
N TYR A 91 8.52 1.53 -5.37
CA TYR A 91 9.38 1.08 -6.47
C TYR A 91 8.88 1.54 -7.84
N GLU A 92 7.56 1.69 -8.03
CA GLU A 92 6.92 2.01 -9.32
C GLU A 92 5.92 3.16 -9.19
N PRO A 93 6.42 4.37 -8.91
CA PRO A 93 5.57 5.49 -8.51
C PRO A 93 4.73 6.05 -9.66
N ARG A 94 5.19 5.92 -10.91
CA ARG A 94 4.40 6.28 -12.10
C ARG A 94 3.17 5.38 -12.23
N SER A 95 3.36 4.07 -12.08
CA SER A 95 2.27 3.09 -12.07
C SER A 95 1.29 3.35 -10.93
N PHE A 96 1.81 3.65 -9.73
CA PHE A 96 0.98 4.03 -8.60
C PHE A 96 0.18 5.32 -8.87
N GLN A 97 0.80 6.32 -9.50
CA GLN A 97 0.13 7.56 -9.91
C GLN A 97 -1.04 7.28 -10.87
N SER A 98 -0.83 6.46 -11.91
CA SER A 98 -1.90 6.08 -12.84
C SER A 98 -3.07 5.39 -12.14
N ILE A 99 -2.78 4.48 -11.20
CA ILE A 99 -3.82 3.81 -10.38
C ILE A 99 -4.58 4.83 -9.52
N THR A 100 -3.88 5.82 -8.94
CA THR A 100 -4.54 6.89 -8.16
C THR A 100 -5.40 7.81 -9.02
N ALA A 101 -4.96 8.16 -10.23
CA ALA A 101 -5.74 8.99 -11.15
C ALA A 101 -7.01 8.27 -11.59
N LEU A 102 -6.91 6.97 -11.93
CA LEU A 102 -8.07 6.11 -12.18
C LEU A 102 -9.03 6.05 -10.99
N ALA A 103 -8.51 5.85 -9.78
CA ALA A 103 -9.32 5.83 -8.57
C ALA A 103 -10.03 7.17 -8.29
N LYS A 104 -9.39 8.32 -8.57
CA LYS A 104 -10.00 9.65 -8.46
C LYS A 104 -11.17 9.78 -9.45
N LYS A 105 -10.95 9.42 -10.71
CA LYS A 105 -11.98 9.51 -11.76
C LYS A 105 -13.17 8.59 -11.50
N VAL A 106 -12.94 7.37 -11.01
CA VAL A 106 -14.03 6.46 -10.57
C VAL A 106 -14.83 7.03 -9.39
N ASN A 107 -14.18 7.75 -8.47
CA ASN A 107 -14.87 8.37 -7.35
C ASN A 107 -15.68 9.62 -7.77
N LEU A 108 -15.18 10.42 -8.72
CA LEU A 108 -15.94 11.49 -9.36
C LEU A 108 -17.21 10.97 -10.04
N LEU A 109 -17.10 9.88 -10.80
CA LEU A 109 -18.26 9.23 -11.44
C LEU A 109 -19.28 8.68 -10.43
N GLN A 110 -18.94 8.62 -9.14
CA GLN A 110 -19.82 8.19 -8.05
C GLN A 110 -20.27 9.36 -7.17
N ASP A 111 -20.07 10.60 -7.63
CA ASP A 111 -20.38 11.85 -6.91
C ASP A 111 -19.75 11.93 -5.50
N LYS A 112 -18.62 11.24 -5.30
CA LYS A 112 -17.89 11.30 -4.04
C LYS A 112 -16.97 12.51 -4.04
N LYS A 113 -16.96 13.22 -2.91
CA LYS A 113 -16.04 14.33 -2.67
C LYS A 113 -14.59 13.86 -2.83
N THR A 114 -13.95 14.29 -3.90
CA THR A 114 -12.54 14.05 -4.18
C THR A 114 -11.87 15.37 -4.54
N LEU A 115 -10.64 15.55 -4.07
CA LEU A 115 -9.86 16.74 -4.37
C LEU A 115 -9.12 16.49 -5.69
N VAL A 116 -9.59 17.15 -6.74
CA VAL A 116 -8.93 17.19 -8.04
C VAL A 116 -8.17 18.51 -8.13
N VAL A 117 -6.90 18.43 -8.54
CA VAL A 117 -6.04 19.60 -8.69
C VAL A 117 -5.77 19.76 -10.19
N GLY A 118 -6.30 20.83 -10.79
CA GLY A 118 -6.12 21.13 -12.21
C GLY A 118 -6.58 19.99 -13.13
N ASP A 119 -5.83 19.76 -14.21
CA ASP A 119 -6.19 18.89 -15.33
C ASP A 119 -5.64 17.45 -15.18
N GLU A 120 -5.39 17.01 -13.94
CA GLU A 120 -4.79 15.68 -13.62
C GLU A 120 -5.58 14.47 -14.17
N LEU A 121 -6.82 14.66 -14.63
CA LEU A 121 -7.74 13.57 -14.98
C LEU A 121 -8.14 13.54 -16.45
N ASP A 122 -7.64 14.47 -17.26
CA ASP A 122 -8.01 14.59 -18.67
C ASP A 122 -7.50 13.38 -19.47
N ASP A 123 -6.30 12.90 -19.14
CA ASP A 123 -5.66 11.76 -19.81
C ASP A 123 -6.28 10.39 -19.48
N VAL A 124 -7.19 10.31 -18.50
CA VAL A 124 -7.69 9.01 -18.00
C VAL A 124 -9.03 8.68 -18.62
N GLU A 125 -9.10 7.98 -19.74
CA GLU A 125 -10.39 7.58 -20.31
C GLU A 125 -11.00 6.38 -19.54
N ILE A 126 -12.28 6.49 -19.16
CA ILE A 126 -13.03 5.40 -18.52
C ILE A 126 -14.23 5.04 -19.39
N PHE A 127 -14.33 3.77 -19.76
CA PHE A 127 -15.50 3.23 -20.46
C PHE A 127 -16.62 2.90 -19.47
N SER A 128 -17.87 3.06 -19.91
CA SER A 128 -19.09 2.86 -19.09
C SER A 128 -19.15 1.50 -18.36
N ASN A 129 -18.58 0.45 -18.94
CA ASN A 129 -18.55 -0.91 -18.37
C ASN A 129 -17.52 -1.13 -17.25
N PHE A 130 -16.79 -0.09 -16.86
CA PHE A 130 -15.69 -0.17 -15.91
C PHE A 130 -16.14 -0.12 -14.44
N ILE A 131 -17.30 0.48 -14.16
CA ILE A 131 -17.86 0.52 -12.80
C ILE A 131 -18.75 -0.70 -12.62
N ARG A 132 -18.30 -1.64 -11.79
CA ARG A 132 -19.02 -2.90 -11.54
C ARG A 132 -19.34 -3.08 -10.07
N THR A 133 -20.22 -4.04 -9.79
CA THR A 133 -20.37 -4.55 -8.43
C THR A 133 -19.05 -5.24 -8.01
N PRO A 134 -18.52 -4.92 -6.82
CA PRO A 134 -17.30 -5.55 -6.34
C PRO A 134 -17.53 -7.05 -6.12
N TYR A 135 -16.52 -7.87 -6.43
CA TYR A 135 -16.58 -9.30 -6.13
C TYR A 135 -16.71 -9.54 -4.62
N PRO A 136 -17.40 -10.62 -4.21
CA PRO A 136 -17.44 -11.01 -2.81
C PRO A 136 -16.00 -11.24 -2.31
N LEU A 137 -15.71 -10.72 -1.12
CA LEU A 137 -14.44 -10.98 -0.47
C LEU A 137 -14.32 -12.46 -0.13
N GLY A 138 -13.10 -13.00 -0.24
CA GLY A 138 -12.82 -14.36 0.21
C GLY A 138 -13.21 -14.54 1.68
N ARG A 139 -13.62 -15.77 2.04
CA ARG A 139 -14.03 -16.10 3.41
C ARG A 139 -12.86 -15.85 4.35
N VAL A 140 -12.99 -14.85 5.23
CA VAL A 140 -11.95 -14.55 6.22
C VAL A 140 -12.11 -15.53 7.37
N TYR A 141 -11.19 -16.47 7.48
CA TYR A 141 -11.10 -17.32 8.65
C TYR A 141 -10.46 -16.50 9.79
N PRO A 142 -11.05 -16.53 10.99
CA PRO A 142 -10.47 -15.87 12.14
C PRO A 142 -9.08 -16.44 12.44
N LYS A 143 -8.15 -15.56 12.84
CA LYS A 143 -6.82 -15.99 13.26
C LYS A 143 -6.91 -16.63 14.64
N GLY A 144 -6.39 -17.85 14.76
CA GLY A 144 -6.32 -18.60 16.01
C GLY A 144 -7.21 -19.86 15.99
N PRO A 145 -7.14 -20.68 17.03
CA PRO A 145 -8.00 -21.84 17.18
C PRO A 145 -9.44 -21.35 17.38
N TYR A 146 -10.20 -21.31 16.30
CA TYR A 146 -11.65 -21.06 16.35
C TYR A 146 -12.34 -22.17 17.13
N GLU A 147 -13.41 -21.90 17.88
CA GLU A 147 -14.11 -22.87 18.75
C GLU A 147 -14.46 -24.22 18.09
N ASN A 148 -14.39 -24.32 16.76
CA ASN A 148 -14.42 -25.57 16.00
C ASN A 148 -13.42 -26.64 16.47
N HIS A 149 -12.34 -26.31 17.19
CA HIS A 149 -11.47 -27.32 17.83
C HIS A 149 -12.12 -27.99 19.06
N LYS A 150 -13.16 -27.38 19.64
CA LYS A 150 -13.94 -27.96 20.77
C LYS A 150 -14.90 -29.04 20.28
N PHE A 151 -15.34 -28.96 19.02
CA PHE A 151 -16.27 -29.91 18.43
C PHE A 151 -15.48 -30.99 17.69
N LYS A 152 -15.54 -32.23 18.19
CA LYS A 152 -14.99 -33.38 17.45
C LYS A 152 -15.69 -33.46 16.08
N PRO A 153 -14.94 -33.62 14.96
CA PRO A 153 -15.56 -33.78 13.65
C PRO A 153 -16.47 -35.02 13.65
N ARG A 154 -17.71 -34.85 13.19
CA ARG A 154 -18.66 -35.96 13.01
C ARG A 154 -18.22 -36.81 11.81
N LYS A 155 -18.49 -38.12 11.85
CA LYS A 155 -18.39 -38.98 10.66
C LYS A 155 -19.47 -38.58 9.64
N ILE A 156 -19.05 -38.40 8.39
CA ILE A 156 -19.92 -38.16 7.23
C ILE A 156 -20.89 -39.35 7.09
N THR A 157 -22.15 -39.08 6.78
CA THR A 157 -23.18 -40.11 6.53
C THR A 157 -23.18 -40.54 5.06
N GLU A 158 -23.65 -41.75 4.76
CA GLU A 158 -23.68 -42.31 3.40
C GLU A 158 -24.52 -41.48 2.41
N GLU A 159 -25.45 -40.65 2.90
CA GLU A 159 -26.26 -39.71 2.10
C GLU A 159 -25.48 -38.47 1.60
N GLU A 160 -24.32 -38.18 2.20
CA GLU A 160 -23.47 -37.02 1.86
C GLU A 160 -22.33 -37.39 0.88
N PHE A 161 -22.35 -38.62 0.34
CA PHE A 161 -21.38 -39.17 -0.61
C PHE A 161 -21.80 -38.98 -2.07
#